data_AF-A0A1I0Z6C0-F1
#
_entry.id   AF-A0A1I0Z6C0-F1
#
_cell.length_a   1.000
_cell.length_b   1.000
_cell.length_c   1.000
_cell.angle_alpha   90.00
_cell.angle_beta   90.00
_cell.angle_gamma   90.00
#
_symmetry.space_group_name_H-M   'P 1'
#
loop_
_entity.id
_entity.type
_entity.pdbx_description
1 polymer ?
#
loop_
_entity_poly.entity_id
_entity_poly.type
_entity_poly.pdbx_seq_one_letter_code
_entity_poly.pdbx_strand_id
1 'polypeptide(L)'
;MCVNYTHEFMARVIIEVNNLQDNGLKGTIVISNAGRDKSNYYIVIEQINENYVLLADGRLKTVKKPKRKKLKHLVITNEVALNLKEALMSNNNELDIMIRKFLKALLKEV
;
A
#
# COMPACT_ATOMS: atom_id res chain seq x y z
N MET A 1 19.00 -3.31 -44.67
CA MET A 1 19.13 -4.11 -43.44
C MET A 1 18.69 -3.22 -42.28
N CYS A 2 17.39 -3.14 -42.03
CA CYS A 2 16.82 -2.20 -41.08
C CYS A 2 16.90 -2.83 -39.69
N VAL A 3 17.75 -2.27 -38.85
CA VAL A 3 18.04 -2.71 -37.48
C VAL A 3 16.79 -2.68 -36.61
N ASN A 4 16.65 -3.71 -35.78
CA ASN A 4 15.55 -4.00 -34.84
C ASN A 4 15.41 -2.96 -33.70
N TYR A 5 15.31 -1.67 -34.03
CA TYR A 5 15.38 -0.58 -33.05
C TYR A 5 14.06 -0.30 -32.32
N THR A 6 12.96 -0.93 -32.72
CA THR A 6 11.64 -0.66 -32.15
C THR A 6 11.38 -1.46 -30.87
N HIS A 7 11.98 -2.64 -30.71
CA HIS A 7 11.67 -3.49 -29.55
C HIS A 7 12.36 -3.02 -28.27
N GLU A 8 13.61 -2.54 -28.35
CA GLU A 8 14.36 -2.02 -27.20
C GLU A 8 13.87 -0.63 -26.74
N PHE A 9 13.45 0.23 -27.68
CA PHE A 9 12.97 1.58 -27.36
C PHE A 9 11.58 1.54 -26.70
N MET A 10 10.69 0.67 -27.17
CA MET A 10 9.37 0.49 -26.55
C MET A 10 9.46 -0.10 -25.14
N ALA A 11 10.41 -1.01 -24.88
CA ALA A 11 10.62 -1.56 -23.54
C ALA A 11 11.09 -0.48 -22.54
N ARG A 12 12.00 0.42 -22.94
CA ARG A 12 12.47 1.53 -22.08
C ARG A 12 11.36 2.51 -21.73
N VAL A 13 10.50 2.85 -22.71
CA VAL A 13 9.36 3.75 -22.47
C VAL A 13 8.35 3.12 -21.52
N ILE A 14 8.02 1.83 -21.69
CA ILE A 14 7.05 1.12 -20.81
C ILE A 14 7.52 1.08 -19.35
N ILE A 15 8.82 0.93 -19.09
CA ILE A 15 9.37 0.92 -17.72
C ILE A 15 9.20 2.30 -17.04
N GLU A 16 9.30 3.40 -17.78
CA GLU A 16 9.11 4.76 -17.25
C GLU A 16 7.63 5.06 -16.93
N VAL A 17 6.69 4.65 -17.79
CA VAL A 17 5.26 4.93 -17.57
C VAL A 17 4.65 4.09 -16.46
N ASN A 18 5.13 2.85 -16.25
CA ASN A 18 4.65 1.97 -15.18
C ASN A 18 4.98 2.50 -13.77
N ASN A 19 6.00 3.35 -13.62
CA ASN A 19 6.33 4.01 -12.35
C ASN A 19 5.46 5.25 -12.05
N LEU A 20 4.65 5.75 -13.00
CA LEU A 20 3.73 6.87 -12.78
C LEU A 20 2.34 6.43 -12.31
N GLN A 21 2.04 5.13 -12.33
CA GLN A 21 0.78 4.55 -11.86
C GLN A 21 0.86 4.00 -10.43
N ASP A 22 1.92 4.35 -9.70
CA ASP A 22 1.94 4.11 -8.26
C ASP A 22 0.96 5.07 -7.60
N ASN A 23 -0.24 4.57 -7.27
CA ASN A 23 -1.16 5.27 -6.39
C ASN A 23 -0.42 5.56 -5.08
N GLY A 24 0.17 6.77 -4.94
CA GLY A 24 1.24 7.06 -3.97
C GLY A 24 0.92 6.81 -2.49
N LEU A 25 -0.33 6.50 -2.17
CA LEU A 25 -0.77 6.10 -0.85
C LEU A 25 -0.51 4.61 -0.55
N LYS A 26 -0.29 3.75 -1.56
CA LYS A 26 -0.09 2.31 -1.35
C LYS A 26 1.19 2.05 -0.53
N GLY A 27 1.07 1.23 0.51
CA GLY A 27 2.15 0.95 1.44
C GLY A 27 2.35 2.01 2.52
N THR A 28 1.58 3.11 2.50
CA THR A 28 1.65 4.18 3.51
C THR A 28 0.92 3.76 4.78
N ILE A 29 1.49 4.14 5.93
CA ILE A 29 0.86 3.94 7.23
C ILE A 29 -0.14 5.06 7.49
N VAL A 30 -1.33 4.67 7.95
CA VAL A 30 -2.42 5.60 8.25
C VAL A 30 -3.03 5.29 9.60
N ILE A 31 -3.50 6.34 10.26
CA ILE A 31 -4.17 6.25 11.55
C ILE A 31 -5.65 6.55 11.37
N SER A 32 -6.49 5.72 11.97
CA SER A 32 -7.93 5.88 11.96
C SER A 32 -8.36 6.99 12.94
N ASN A 33 -8.78 8.16 12.45
CA ASN A 33 -9.17 9.29 13.31
C ASN A 33 -10.63 9.22 13.83
N ALA A 34 -11.50 8.50 13.12
CA ALA A 34 -12.92 8.43 13.44
C ALA A 34 -13.51 7.01 13.32
N GLY A 35 -14.57 6.73 14.09
CA GLY A 35 -15.31 5.47 14.10
C GLY A 35 -14.91 4.54 15.26
N ARG A 36 -15.38 3.29 15.22
CA ARG A 36 -15.16 2.27 16.26
C ARG A 36 -13.69 1.95 16.52
N ASP A 37 -12.86 2.08 15.49
CA ASP A 37 -11.43 1.78 15.53
C ASP A 37 -10.58 3.06 15.61
N LYS A 38 -11.02 4.05 16.37
CA LYS A 38 -10.28 5.30 16.53
C LYS A 38 -8.89 5.00 17.13
N SER A 39 -7.87 5.67 16.63
CA SER A 39 -6.45 5.54 17.03
C SER A 39 -5.75 4.23 16.64
N ASN A 40 -6.37 3.37 15.84
CA ASN A 40 -5.70 2.19 15.31
C ASN A 40 -4.89 2.50 14.05
N TYR A 41 -3.71 1.89 13.95
CA TYR A 41 -2.82 1.95 12.79
C TYR A 41 -3.22 0.92 11.74
N TYR A 42 -3.11 1.32 10.48
CA TYR A 42 -3.36 0.49 9.33
C TYR A 42 -2.35 0.79 8.22
N ILE A 43 -2.20 -0.16 7.30
CA ILE A 43 -1.51 0.08 6.03
C ILE A 43 -2.52 0.21 4.90
N VAL A 44 -2.25 1.11 3.96
CA VAL A 44 -3.03 1.25 2.72
C VAL A 44 -2.59 0.16 1.73
N ILE A 45 -3.51 -0.73 1.40
CA ILE A 45 -3.28 -1.83 0.46
C ILE A 45 -3.52 -1.37 -0.98
N GLU A 46 -4.56 -0.55 -1.16
CA GLU A 46 -4.99 -0.10 -2.47
C GLU A 46 -5.88 1.14 -2.33
N GLN A 47 -5.83 2.02 -3.32
CA GLN A 47 -6.76 3.11 -3.45
C GLN A 47 -7.83 2.73 -4.47
N ILE A 48 -9.09 2.70 -4.03
CA ILE A 48 -10.21 2.35 -4.93
C ILE A 48 -10.55 3.55 -5.79
N ASN A 49 -10.75 4.71 -5.15
CA ASN A 49 -11.17 5.97 -5.77
C ASN A 49 -10.46 7.14 -5.06
N GLU A 50 -10.70 8.36 -5.51
CA GLU A 50 -10.22 9.61 -4.89
C GLU A 50 -10.61 9.76 -3.40
N ASN A 51 -11.72 9.14 -2.99
CA ASN A 51 -12.28 9.30 -1.65
C ASN A 51 -12.13 8.06 -0.75
N TYR A 52 -11.84 6.89 -1.32
CA TYR A 52 -11.90 5.61 -0.61
C TYR A 52 -10.63 4.81 -0.81
N VAL A 53 -10.13 4.25 0.30
CA VAL A 53 -8.97 3.38 0.34
C VAL A 53 -9.29 2.06 1.06
N LEU A 54 -8.51 1.04 0.73
CA LEU A 54 -8.50 -0.25 1.37
C LEU A 54 -7.37 -0.32 2.39
N LEU A 55 -7.72 -0.69 3.62
CA LEU A 55 -6.80 -0.75 4.74
C LEU A 55 -6.67 -2.16 5.30
N ALA A 56 -5.48 -2.52 5.74
CA ALA A 56 -5.23 -3.78 6.44
C ALA A 56 -4.43 -3.57 7.73
N ASP A 57 -4.64 -4.45 8.71
CA ASP A 57 -3.85 -4.56 9.94
C ASP A 57 -3.17 -5.95 10.08
N GLY A 58 -3.52 -6.91 9.22
CA GLY A 58 -2.95 -8.25 9.24
C GLY A 58 -3.46 -9.17 10.37
N ARG A 59 -4.43 -8.74 11.20
CA ARG A 59 -5.14 -9.61 12.16
C ARG A 59 -6.62 -9.73 11.81
N LEU A 60 -7.37 -8.64 11.96
CA LEU A 60 -8.82 -8.64 11.75
C LEU A 60 -9.18 -8.23 10.33
N LYS A 61 -8.38 -7.33 9.75
CA LYS A 61 -8.49 -6.81 8.39
C LYS A 61 -7.24 -7.24 7.64
N THR A 62 -7.37 -8.31 6.87
CA THR A 62 -6.30 -8.89 6.07
C THR A 62 -6.29 -8.32 4.67
N VAL A 63 -5.23 -8.57 3.90
CA VAL A 63 -5.16 -8.19 2.47
C VAL A 63 -6.33 -8.78 1.67
N LYS A 64 -6.80 -9.98 2.04
CA LYS A 64 -7.97 -10.64 1.41
C LYS A 64 -9.32 -10.07 1.87
N LYS A 65 -9.39 -9.52 3.08
CA LYS A 65 -10.61 -8.91 3.64
C LYS A 65 -10.30 -7.50 4.18
N PRO A 66 -9.91 -6.57 3.29
CA PRO A 66 -9.47 -5.26 3.70
C PRO A 66 -10.65 -4.41 4.15
N LYS A 67 -10.35 -3.41 4.97
CA LYS A 67 -11.32 -2.44 5.45
C LYS A 67 -11.43 -1.27 4.49
N ARG A 68 -12.59 -1.10 3.87
CA ARG A 68 -12.89 0.10 3.09
C ARG A 68 -13.11 1.29 4.02
N LYS A 69 -12.36 2.37 3.83
CA LYS A 69 -12.48 3.60 4.61
C LYS A 69 -12.33 4.85 3.74
N LYS A 70 -13.02 5.93 4.12
CA LYS A 70 -12.90 7.23 3.46
C LYS A 70 -11.63 7.94 3.92
N LEU A 71 -10.91 8.58 2.99
CA LEU A 71 -9.68 9.33 3.28
C LEU A 71 -9.88 10.42 4.33
N LYS A 72 -11.00 11.15 4.32
CA LYS A 72 -11.33 12.19 5.31
C LYS A 72 -11.37 11.73 6.77
N HIS A 73 -11.41 10.42 7.02
CA HIS A 73 -11.42 9.83 8.36
C HIS A 73 -10.09 9.16 8.73
N LEU A 74 -9.06 9.40 7.93
CA LEU A 74 -7.71 8.91 8.09
C LEU A 74 -6.77 10.08 8.29
N VAL A 75 -5.79 9.87 9.15
CA VAL A 75 -4.59 10.69 9.23
C VAL A 75 -3.51 9.92 8.51
N ILE A 76 -3.04 10.48 7.40
CA ILE A 76 -1.94 9.93 6.63
C ILE A 76 -0.65 10.30 7.37
N THR A 77 0.21 9.31 7.59
CA THR A 77 1.53 9.54 8.19
C THR A 77 2.58 9.67 7.10
N ASN A 78 3.75 10.23 7.43
CA ASN A 78 4.88 10.30 6.50
C ASN A 78 5.66 8.97 6.41
N GLU A 79 5.23 7.94 7.15
CA GLU A 79 5.87 6.63 7.18
C GLU A 79 5.33 5.75 6.06
N VAL A 80 6.23 5.33 5.17
CA VAL A 80 5.94 4.39 4.08
C VAL A 80 6.68 3.10 4.34
N ALA A 81 5.93 2.01 4.48
CA ALA A 81 6.52 0.68 4.66
C ALA A 81 6.94 0.12 3.30
N LEU A 82 8.12 0.53 2.81
CA LEU A 82 8.67 0.10 1.51
C LEU A 82 8.70 -1.42 1.36
N ASN A 83 9.17 -2.13 2.39
CA ASN A 83 9.19 -3.60 2.41
C ASN A 83 7.79 -4.22 2.18
N LEU A 84 6.74 -3.60 2.73
CA LEU A 84 5.37 -4.06 2.56
C LEU A 84 4.83 -3.67 1.18
N LYS A 85 5.20 -2.51 0.67
CA LYS A 85 4.83 -2.06 -0.68
C LYS A 85 5.34 -3.03 -1.75
N GLU A 86 6.61 -3.43 -1.66
CA GLU A 86 7.20 -4.44 -2.56
C GLU A 86 6.51 -5.80 -2.41
N ALA A 87 6.32 -6.27 -1.18
CA ALA A 87 5.62 -7.52 -0.93
C ALA A 87 4.16 -7.52 -1.45
N LEU A 88 3.50 -6.35 -1.46
CA LEU A 88 2.16 -6.15 -2.01
C LEU A 88 2.13 -6.25 -3.53
N MET A 89 3.23 -5.98 -4.22
CA MET A 89 3.34 -6.18 -5.66
C MET A 89 3.60 -7.66 -6.00
N SER A 90 4.31 -8.38 -5.14
CA SER A 90 4.62 -9.81 -5.33
C SER A 90 3.51 -10.78 -4.88
N ASN A 91 2.37 -10.28 -4.42
CA ASN A 91 1.18 -11.06 -4.01
C ASN A 91 1.49 -12.23 -3.05
N ASN A 92 2.37 -11.99 -2.08
CA ASN A 92 2.84 -13.02 -1.15
C ASN A 92 1.79 -13.33 -0.06
N ASN A 93 1.55 -14.61 0.21
CA ASN A 93 0.62 -15.05 1.26
C ASN A 93 1.06 -14.65 2.69
N GLU A 94 2.33 -14.26 2.87
CA GLU A 94 2.89 -13.87 4.17
C GLU A 94 2.68 -12.38 4.51
N LEU A 95 2.03 -11.61 3.63
CA LEU A 95 1.80 -10.18 3.81
C LEU A 95 1.12 -9.83 5.14
N ASP A 96 0.06 -10.56 5.51
CA ASP A 96 -0.68 -10.31 6.75
C ASP A 96 0.22 -10.46 8.00
N ILE A 97 1.16 -11.42 7.97
CA ILE A 97 2.13 -11.64 9.05
C ILE A 97 3.12 -10.48 9.12
N MET A 98 3.63 -10.03 7.97
CA MET A 98 4.57 -8.91 7.90
C MET A 98 3.92 -7.62 8.38
N ILE A 99 2.70 -7.30 7.91
CA ILE A 99 1.92 -6.14 8.33
C ILE A 99 1.73 -6.16 9.85
N ARG A 100 1.30 -7.30 10.40
CA ARG A 100 1.09 -7.45 11.85
C ARG A 100 2.38 -7.21 12.64
N LYS A 101 3.52 -7.74 12.18
CA LYS A 101 4.81 -7.54 12.84
C LYS A 101 5.25 -6.08 12.77
N PHE A 102 5.12 -5.45 11.60
CA PHE A 102 5.48 -4.07 11.36
C PHE A 102 4.67 -3.11 12.23
N LEU A 103 3.33 -3.24 12.21
CA LEU A 103 2.45 -2.41 13.05
C LEU A 103 2.70 -2.62 14.55
N LYS A 104 3.03 -3.86 14.97
CA LYS A 104 3.38 -4.14 16.37
C LYS A 104 4.72 -3.52 16.77
N ALA A 105 5.67 -3.41 15.85
CA ALA A 105 6.95 -2.74 16.10
C ALA A 105 6.72 -1.23 16.32
N LEU A 106 5.94 -0.59 15.45
CA LEU A 106 5.58 0.84 15.59
C LEU A 106 4.91 1.17 16.94
N LEU A 107 4.06 0.27 17.44
CA LEU A 107 3.39 0.45 18.73
C LEU A 107 4.30 0.24 19.95
N LYS A 108 5.47 -0.38 19.78
CA LYS A 108 6.44 -0.64 20.85
C LYS A 108 7.51 0.44 20.99
N GLU A 109 7.67 1.29 19.99
CA GLU A 109 8.64 2.39 20.01
C GLU A 109 8.08 3.65 20.71
N VAL A 110 6.91 3.54 21.35
CA VAL A 110 6.25 4.60 22.13
C VAL A 110 6.24 4.23 23.61
#